data_AF-A0A9D8QAM7-F1
#
_entry.id   AF-A0A9D8QAM7-F1
#
_cell.length_a   1.000
_cell.length_b   1.000
_cell.length_c   1.000
_cell.angle_alpha   90.00
_cell.angle_beta   90.00
_cell.angle_gamma   90.00
#
_symmetry.space_group_name_H-M   'P 1'
#
loop_
_entity.id
_entity.type
_entity.pdbx_description
1 polymer ?
#
loop_
_entity_poly.entity_id
_entity_poly.type
_entity_poly.pdbx_seq_one_letter_code
_entity_poly.pdbx_strand_id
1 'polypeptide(L)'
;MSDDGVSTDGTDMEQIEIVLNTLYLCIDFAMKHIATHEGADAAAGFKGELLSALKSGDLNMALMEETKTFDFVIEKIEALAEPGAA
;
A
#
# COMPACT_ATOMS: atom_id res chain seq x y z
N MET A 1 -26.06 -8.82 -30.11
CA MET A 1 -24.92 -7.91 -29.92
C MET A 1 -25.50 -6.55 -29.60
N SER A 2 -25.46 -6.19 -28.33
CA SER A 2 -25.63 -4.82 -27.86
C SER A 2 -24.52 -4.63 -26.85
N ASP A 3 -23.50 -3.92 -27.29
CA ASP A 3 -22.39 -3.44 -26.49
C ASP A 3 -22.95 -2.29 -25.64
N ASP A 4 -23.44 -2.63 -24.45
CA ASP A 4 -23.85 -1.64 -23.46
C ASP A 4 -22.60 -1.25 -22.69
N GLY A 5 -21.96 -0.17 -23.15
CA GLY A 5 -20.84 0.46 -22.50
C GLY A 5 -21.24 0.95 -21.11
N VAL A 6 -21.16 0.06 -20.12
CA VAL A 6 -21.06 0.46 -18.72
C VAL A 6 -19.75 1.22 -18.60
N SER A 7 -19.84 2.54 -18.40
CA SER A 7 -18.69 3.32 -17.93
C SER A 7 -18.32 2.82 -16.53
N THR A 8 -17.36 1.88 -16.48
CA THR A 8 -16.85 1.27 -15.23
C THR A 8 -15.88 2.18 -14.46
N ASP A 9 -15.44 3.28 -15.08
CA ASP A 9 -14.38 4.16 -14.60
C ASP A 9 -14.57 4.67 -13.14
N GLY A 10 -15.81 4.96 -12.73
CA GLY A 10 -16.09 5.42 -11.37
C GLY A 10 -16.12 4.31 -10.31
N THR A 11 -16.61 3.12 -10.68
CA THR A 11 -16.71 1.96 -9.78
C THR A 11 -15.35 1.29 -9.58
N ASP A 12 -14.50 1.30 -10.61
CA ASP A 12 -13.14 0.77 -10.55
C ASP A 12 -12.26 1.63 -9.63
N MET A 13 -12.41 2.97 -9.67
CA MET A 13 -11.66 3.89 -8.81
C MET A 13 -12.01 3.74 -7.32
N GLU A 14 -13.31 3.63 -6.98
CA GLU A 14 -13.74 3.41 -5.59
C GLU A 14 -13.23 2.08 -5.04
N GLN A 15 -13.26 1.02 -5.84
CA GLN A 15 -12.71 -0.29 -5.44
C GLN A 15 -11.20 -0.22 -5.23
N ILE A 16 -10.47 0.48 -6.11
CA ILE A 16 -9.04 0.75 -5.97
C ILE A 16 -8.76 1.47 -4.64
N GLU A 17 -9.48 2.54 -4.34
CA GLU A 17 -9.34 3.28 -3.07
C GLU A 17 -9.61 2.40 -1.84
N ILE A 18 -10.65 1.55 -1.89
CA ILE A 18 -10.98 0.62 -0.81
C ILE A 18 -9.85 -0.39 -0.58
N VAL A 19 -9.33 -0.98 -1.66
CA VAL A 19 -8.22 -1.94 -1.59
C VAL A 19 -6.98 -1.28 -1.00
N LEU A 20 -6.68 -0.04 -1.40
CA LEU A 20 -5.52 0.72 -0.95
C LEU A 20 -5.63 1.15 0.51
N ASN A 21 -6.80 1.62 0.93
CA ASN A 21 -7.06 1.93 2.33
C ASN A 21 -7.00 0.67 3.21
N THR A 22 -7.48 -0.46 2.71
CA THR A 22 -7.39 -1.74 3.42
C THR A 22 -5.94 -2.20 3.54
N LEU A 23 -5.16 -2.12 2.46
CA LEU A 23 -3.72 -2.42 2.47
C LEU A 23 -2.98 -1.54 3.47
N TYR A 24 -3.27 -0.24 3.49
CA TYR A 24 -2.70 0.71 4.44
C TYR A 24 -2.99 0.31 5.89
N LEU A 25 -4.24 -0.05 6.21
CA LEU A 25 -4.64 -0.52 7.54
C LEU A 25 -3.93 -1.82 7.94
N CYS A 26 -3.73 -2.74 7.00
CA CYS A 26 -2.99 -3.99 7.25
C CYS A 26 -1.52 -3.71 7.57
N ILE A 27 -0.87 -2.81 6.84
CA ILE A 27 0.53 -2.43 7.08
C ILE A 27 0.66 -1.70 8.41
N ASP A 28 -0.24 -0.76 8.72
CA ASP A 28 -0.26 -0.05 10.02
C ASP A 28 -0.42 -1.04 11.19
N PHE A 29 -1.32 -2.02 11.06
CA PHE A 29 -1.47 -3.07 12.06
C PHE A 29 -0.18 -3.91 12.22
N ALA A 30 0.46 -4.30 11.12
CA ALA A 30 1.72 -5.04 11.15
C ALA A 30 2.84 -4.23 11.83
N MET A 31 3.01 -2.95 11.47
CA MET A 31 4.01 -2.09 12.10
C MET A 31 3.76 -1.90 13.60
N LYS A 32 2.50 -1.73 14.02
CA LYS A 32 2.14 -1.63 15.44
C LYS A 32 2.43 -2.92 16.19
N HIS A 33 2.16 -4.07 15.57
CA HIS A 33 2.47 -5.38 16.14
C HIS A 33 3.98 -5.54 16.35
N ILE A 34 4.77 -5.26 15.30
CA ILE A 34 6.24 -5.33 15.36
C ILE A 34 6.76 -4.34 16.41
N ALA A 35 6.28 -3.10 16.44
CA ALA A 35 6.71 -2.11 17.44
C ALA A 35 6.41 -2.57 18.88
N THR A 36 5.29 -3.26 19.09
CA THR A 36 4.86 -3.76 20.41
C THR A 36 5.70 -4.95 20.87
N HIS A 37 6.07 -5.85 19.96
CA HIS A 37 6.69 -7.13 20.30
C HIS A 37 8.21 -7.16 20.09
N GLU A 38 8.72 -6.41 19.11
CA GLU A 38 10.11 -6.44 18.64
C GLU A 38 10.81 -5.08 18.79
N GLY A 39 10.03 -4.01 18.99
CA GLY A 39 10.52 -2.65 19.26
C GLY A 39 10.41 -1.72 18.07
N ALA A 40 10.52 -0.41 18.35
CA ALA A 40 10.34 0.65 17.35
C ALA A 40 11.35 0.57 16.21
N ASP A 41 12.61 0.22 16.51
CA ASP A 41 13.67 0.07 15.50
C ASP A 41 13.38 -1.08 14.53
N ALA A 42 12.81 -2.20 15.02
CA ALA A 42 12.40 -3.33 14.18
C ALA A 42 11.24 -2.93 13.25
N ALA A 43 10.28 -2.15 13.75
CA ALA A 43 9.17 -1.66 12.94
C ALA A 43 9.63 -0.65 11.86
N ALA A 44 10.59 0.22 12.19
CA ALA A 44 11.20 1.13 11.23
C ALA A 44 12.01 0.37 10.17
N GLY A 45 12.78 -0.64 10.57
CA GLY A 45 13.52 -1.54 9.67
C GLY A 45 12.59 -2.25 8.70
N PHE A 46 11.51 -2.84 9.20
CA PHE A 46 10.47 -3.47 8.38
C PHE A 46 9.87 -2.50 7.35
N LYS A 47 9.53 -1.26 7.75
CA LYS A 47 9.02 -0.23 6.83
C LYS A 47 10.04 0.09 5.73
N GLY A 48 11.33 0.21 6.09
CA GLY A 48 12.41 0.48 5.16
C GLY A 48 12.61 -0.64 4.13
N GLU A 49 12.64 -1.89 4.59
CA GLU A 49 12.76 -3.08 3.73
C GLU A 49 11.55 -3.21 2.78
N LEU A 50 10.34 -3.00 3.29
CA LEU A 50 9.11 -3.01 2.48
C LEU A 50 9.16 -1.98 1.35
N LEU A 51 9.53 -0.74 1.66
CA LEU A 51 9.68 0.33 0.66
C LEU A 51 10.77 -0.01 -0.37
N SER A 52 11.90 -0.56 0.07
CA SER A 52 12.98 -0.96 -0.81
C SER A 52 12.56 -2.08 -1.77
N ALA A 53 11.86 -3.10 -1.27
CA ALA A 53 11.36 -4.22 -2.07
C ALA A 53 10.28 -3.78 -3.08
N LEU A 54 9.44 -2.80 -2.74
CA LEU A 54 8.48 -2.20 -3.66
C LEU A 54 9.18 -1.38 -4.77
N LYS A 55 10.16 -0.55 -4.41
CA LYS A 55 10.88 0.33 -5.36
C LYS A 55 11.81 -0.44 -6.30
N SER A 56 12.37 -1.56 -5.84
CA SER A 56 13.25 -2.43 -6.64
C SER A 56 12.49 -3.41 -7.53
N GLY A 57 11.20 -3.63 -7.28
CA GLY A 57 10.38 -4.61 -7.98
C GLY A 57 10.54 -6.05 -7.46
N ASP A 58 11.28 -6.26 -6.36
CA ASP A 58 11.39 -7.56 -5.68
C ASP A 58 10.03 -8.05 -5.16
N LEU A 59 9.21 -7.11 -4.67
CA LEU A 59 7.77 -7.34 -4.57
C LEU A 59 7.15 -7.09 -5.94
N ASN A 60 7.04 -8.19 -6.70
CA ASN A 60 6.59 -8.16 -8.09
C ASN A 60 5.10 -7.73 -8.16
N MET A 61 4.87 -6.44 -8.40
CA MET A 61 3.55 -5.83 -8.60
C MET A 61 3.03 -6.02 -10.02
N ALA A 62 3.27 -7.19 -10.62
CA ALA A 62 2.71 -7.57 -11.93
C ALA A 62 1.16 -7.55 -11.98
N LEU A 63 0.49 -7.26 -10.85
CA LEU A 63 -0.96 -7.04 -10.74
C LEU A 63 -1.39 -5.58 -10.97
N MET A 64 -0.47 -4.60 -10.94
CA MET A 64 -0.78 -3.18 -11.16
C MET A 64 -0.25 -2.77 -12.54
N GLU A 65 -1.03 -3.06 -13.59
CA GLU A 65 -0.69 -2.70 -14.97
C GLU A 65 -0.63 -1.17 -15.20
N GLU A 66 -1.19 -0.38 -14.29
CA GLU A 66 -1.09 1.08 -14.31
C GLU A 66 -0.05 1.63 -13.32
N THR A 67 0.97 2.30 -13.87
CA THR A 67 2.02 3.02 -13.11
C THR A 67 1.47 4.05 -12.12
N LYS A 68 0.30 4.66 -12.43
CA LYS A 68 -0.34 5.64 -11.54
C LYS A 68 -0.87 5.03 -10.25
N THR A 69 -1.47 3.84 -10.34
CA THR A 69 -1.94 3.10 -9.15
C THR A 69 -0.76 2.70 -8.28
N PHE A 70 0.36 2.35 -8.92
CA PHE A 70 1.60 2.04 -8.22
C PHE A 70 2.18 3.24 -7.46
N ASP A 71 2.31 4.40 -8.11
CA ASP A 71 2.80 5.62 -7.45
C ASP A 71 1.93 6.00 -6.25
N PHE A 72 0.60 5.87 -6.38
CA PHE A 72 -0.33 6.14 -5.28
C PHE A 72 -0.15 5.18 -4.09
N VAL A 73 0.12 3.89 -4.33
CA VAL A 73 0.42 2.93 -3.24
C VAL A 73 1.65 3.38 -2.48
N ILE A 74 2.71 3.77 -3.19
CA ILE A 74 3.96 4.23 -2.58
C ILE A 74 3.70 5.47 -1.74
N GLU A 75 3.01 6.48 -2.26
CA GLU A 75 2.71 7.71 -1.52
C GLU A 75 1.98 7.42 -0.20
N LYS A 76 1.03 6.47 -0.21
CA LYS A 76 0.27 6.09 0.99
C LYS A 76 1.17 5.39 2.01
N ILE A 77 2.08 4.51 1.59
CA ILE A 77 3.01 3.83 2.50
C ILE A 77 4.06 4.80 3.05
N GLU A 78 4.54 5.74 2.24
CA GLU A 78 5.46 6.80 2.68
C GLU A 78 4.82 7.68 3.77
N ALA A 79 3.52 8.00 3.61
CA ALA A 79 2.76 8.79 4.56
C ALA A 79 2.43 8.08 5.90
N LEU A 80 2.71 6.78 6.04
CA LEU A 80 2.57 6.08 7.32
C LEU A 80 3.50 6.74 8.36
N ALA A 81 2.93 7.23 9.47
CA ALA A 81 3.72 7.75 10.57
C ALA A 81 4.71 6.68 11.06
N GLU A 82 5.97 7.07 11.27
CA GLU A 82 6.92 6.15 11.90
C GLU A 82 6.44 5.86 13.33
N PRO A 83 6.37 4.58 13.73
CA PRO A 83 5.98 4.24 15.10
C PRO A 83 6.98 4.86 16.09
N GLY A 84 6.53 5.89 16.81
CA GLY A 84 7.35 6.66 17.76
C GLY A 84 7.44 8.17 17.49
N ALA A 85 6.94 8.65 16.34
CA ALA A 85 6.76 10.09 16.10
C ALA A 85 5.50 10.58 16.85
N ALA A 86 5.71 11.08 18.07
CA ALA A 86 4.71 11.83 18.83
C ALA A 86 4.66 13.30 18.39
#